data_AF-A0AAD9C3D4-F1
#
_entry.id   AF-A0AAD9C3D4-F1
#
_cell.length_a   1.000
_cell.length_b   1.000
_cell.length_c   1.000
_cell.angle_alpha   90.00
_cell.angle_beta   90.00
_cell.angle_gamma   90.00
#
_symmetry.space_group_name_H-M   'P 1'
#
loop_
_entity.id
_entity.type
_entity.pdbx_description
1 polymer ?
#
loop_
_entity_poly.entity_id
_entity_poly.type
_entity_poly.pdbx_seq_one_letter_code
_entity_poly.pdbx_strand_id
1 'polypeptide(L)'
;MSFYSDDSSTDELETLGWYHHDLSRHAAEALLLSNGTDGSYLLRNSNEGEGCFALSVRAKDSVKHFHVTRKDNGYSFGFNEYPTLQHFVIHFANQPLLGSDAGTLMVLKSPYPWRVEEPSIYESVRVHTAVKTGRTENDLVPTAPSLGTKEGYLTKQGAFVKNWKQRWFTLNRCELKYFKDKGVNLSLA
;
A
#
# COMPACT_ATOMS: atom_id res chain seq x y z
N MET A 1 7.18 -21.33 37.23
CA MET A 1 7.84 -22.08 36.14
C MET A 1 6.79 -22.36 35.07
N SER A 2 6.72 -21.51 34.05
CA SER A 2 6.06 -21.80 32.77
C SER A 2 6.68 -20.86 31.75
N PHE A 3 7.36 -21.45 30.78
CA PHE A 3 8.19 -20.83 29.77
C PHE A 3 7.33 -19.93 28.89
N TYR A 4 7.54 -18.62 28.95
CA TYR A 4 7.14 -17.74 27.86
C TYR A 4 8.16 -17.97 26.75
N SER A 5 7.77 -18.69 25.71
CA SER A 5 8.52 -18.77 24.46
C SER A 5 8.55 -17.38 23.85
N ASP A 6 9.59 -16.64 24.18
CA ASP A 6 10.01 -15.44 23.47
C ASP A 6 10.71 -15.90 22.19
N ASP A 7 9.92 -16.13 21.15
CA ASP A 7 10.43 -16.18 19.77
C ASP A 7 9.54 -15.30 18.90
N SER A 8 9.69 -13.99 19.08
CA SER A 8 9.31 -13.01 18.07
C SER A 8 10.34 -13.07 16.93
N SER A 9 10.41 -14.22 16.24
CA SER A 9 11.21 -14.43 15.04
C SER A 9 10.61 -13.57 13.92
N THR A 10 11.14 -12.35 13.80
CA THR A 10 10.82 -11.44 12.70
C THR A 10 11.17 -12.15 11.39
N ASP A 11 10.19 -12.25 10.48
CA ASP A 11 10.38 -12.98 9.22
C ASP A 11 11.54 -12.36 8.42
N GLU A 12 12.48 -13.17 7.93
CA GLU A 12 13.63 -12.69 7.17
C GLU A 12 13.21 -11.89 5.92
N LEU A 13 12.00 -12.13 5.40
CA LEU A 13 11.41 -11.38 4.30
C LEU A 13 11.16 -9.90 4.64
N GLU A 14 11.02 -9.53 5.91
CA GLU A 14 10.86 -8.13 6.35
C GLU A 14 12.12 -7.30 6.10
N THR A 15 13.28 -7.95 5.92
CA THR A 15 14.51 -7.27 5.52
C THR A 15 14.47 -6.80 4.06
N LEU A 16 13.53 -7.34 3.25
CA LEU A 16 13.35 -6.91 1.87
C LEU A 16 12.55 -5.61 1.82
N GLY A 17 13.22 -4.53 1.39
CA GLY A 17 12.58 -3.23 1.18
C GLY A 17 11.42 -3.21 0.15
N TRP A 18 11.15 -4.32 -0.53
CA TRP A 18 10.12 -4.51 -1.56
C TRP A 18 9.15 -5.66 -1.25
N TYR A 19 9.12 -6.12 0.01
CA TYR A 19 8.07 -7.00 0.54
C TYR A 19 6.93 -6.16 1.14
N HIS A 20 5.70 -6.37 0.66
CA HIS A 20 4.51 -5.57 0.97
C HIS A 20 3.49 -6.33 1.84
N HIS A 21 3.91 -7.40 2.52
CA HIS A 21 3.06 -8.17 3.45
C HIS A 21 1.71 -8.58 2.82
N ASP A 22 0.59 -8.20 3.43
CA ASP A 22 -0.79 -8.53 3.06
C ASP A 22 -1.36 -7.65 1.93
N LEU A 23 -0.52 -6.93 1.19
CA LEU A 23 -0.96 -6.18 0.01
C LEU A 23 -1.76 -7.06 -0.94
N SER A 24 -3.00 -6.67 -1.21
CA SER A 24 -3.87 -7.45 -2.09
C SER A 24 -3.38 -7.43 -3.54
N ARG A 25 -3.75 -8.46 -4.31
CA ARG A 25 -3.50 -8.54 -5.76
C ARG A 25 -3.91 -7.26 -6.51
N HIS A 26 -5.13 -6.79 -6.26
CA HIS A 26 -5.67 -5.61 -6.93
C HIS A 26 -4.94 -4.31 -6.53
N ALA A 27 -4.53 -4.20 -5.26
CA ALA A 27 -3.75 -3.06 -4.78
C ALA A 27 -2.34 -3.04 -5.40
N ALA A 28 -1.69 -4.21 -5.50
CA ALA A 28 -0.41 -4.35 -6.19
C ALA A 28 -0.52 -3.97 -7.68
N GLU A 29 -1.57 -4.41 -8.36
CA GLU A 29 -1.86 -4.00 -9.74
C GLU A 29 -2.00 -2.49 -9.85
N ALA A 30 -2.83 -1.86 -9.02
CA ALA A 30 -3.03 -0.41 -9.04
C ALA A 30 -1.75 0.37 -8.75
N LEU A 31 -0.95 -0.05 -7.77
CA LEU A 31 0.32 0.59 -7.42
C LEU A 31 1.34 0.51 -8.56
N LEU A 32 1.57 -0.69 -9.09
CA LEU A 32 2.51 -0.89 -10.19
C LEU A 32 2.01 -0.23 -11.48
N LEU A 33 0.70 -0.21 -11.72
CA LEU A 33 0.11 0.44 -12.90
C LEU A 33 0.25 1.97 -12.85
N SER A 34 0.08 2.56 -11.66
CA SER A 34 0.06 4.01 -11.48
C SER A 34 1.45 4.62 -11.27
N ASN A 35 2.30 3.93 -10.50
CA ASN A 35 3.56 4.48 -9.99
C ASN A 35 4.79 3.67 -10.44
N GLY A 36 4.59 2.41 -10.83
CA GLY A 36 5.67 1.54 -11.30
C GLY A 36 6.06 1.85 -12.75
N THR A 37 7.28 1.47 -13.10
CA THR A 37 7.80 1.49 -14.48
C THR A 37 7.91 0.07 -15.02
N ASP A 38 8.05 -0.10 -16.34
CA ASP A 38 8.27 -1.42 -16.95
C ASP A 38 9.44 -2.16 -16.27
N GLY A 39 9.18 -3.38 -15.80
CA GLY A 39 10.12 -4.19 -15.01
C GLY A 39 10.12 -3.92 -13.50
N SER A 40 9.27 -3.02 -12.99
CA SER A 40 9.08 -2.82 -11.55
C SER A 40 8.41 -4.03 -10.91
N TYR A 41 8.86 -4.44 -9.73
CA TYR A 41 8.30 -5.62 -9.06
C TYR A 41 8.21 -5.49 -7.55
N LEU A 42 7.28 -6.21 -6.93
CA LEU A 42 7.14 -6.32 -5.48
C LEU A 42 6.74 -7.74 -5.07
N LEU A 43 7.05 -8.11 -3.84
CA LEU A 43 6.61 -9.36 -3.21
C LEU A 43 5.45 -9.07 -2.27
N ARG A 44 4.45 -9.93 -2.26
CA ARG A 44 3.30 -9.87 -1.34
C ARG A 44 2.85 -11.28 -0.96
N ASN A 45 2.06 -11.39 0.09
CA ASN A 45 1.43 -12.64 0.49
C ASN A 45 0.41 -13.09 -0.56
N SER A 46 0.34 -14.41 -0.77
CA SER A 46 -0.73 -15.04 -1.53
C SER A 46 -1.88 -15.43 -0.59
N ASN A 47 -3.08 -15.55 -1.13
CA ASN A 47 -4.24 -16.07 -0.39
C ASN A 47 -4.24 -17.61 -0.31
N GLU A 48 -3.20 -18.26 -0.82
CA GLU A 48 -3.09 -19.73 -0.92
C GLU A 48 -2.57 -20.41 0.36
N GLY A 49 -2.16 -19.63 1.37
CA GLY A 49 -1.76 -20.14 2.68
C GLY A 49 -0.44 -19.55 3.18
N GLU A 50 -0.04 -19.97 4.38
CA GLU A 50 1.25 -19.60 4.95
C GLU A 50 2.41 -20.10 4.08
N GLY A 51 3.45 -19.28 3.93
CA GLY A 51 4.58 -19.59 3.06
C GLY A 51 4.29 -19.45 1.56
N CYS A 52 3.07 -19.07 1.16
CA CYS A 52 2.74 -18.78 -0.24
C CYS A 52 2.77 -17.28 -0.50
N PHE A 53 3.52 -16.87 -1.52
CA PHE A 53 3.74 -15.50 -1.90
C PHE A 53 3.47 -15.30 -3.39
N ALA A 54 3.27 -14.06 -3.79
CA ALA A 54 3.12 -13.65 -5.18
C ALA A 54 4.12 -12.55 -5.51
N LEU A 55 4.96 -12.79 -6.51
CA LEU A 55 5.79 -11.76 -7.13
C LEU A 55 4.97 -11.04 -8.19
N SER A 56 4.63 -9.78 -7.94
CA SER A 56 3.87 -8.93 -8.85
C SER A 56 4.84 -8.12 -9.69
N VAL A 57 4.76 -8.20 -11.02
CA VAL A 57 5.73 -7.59 -11.95
C VAL A 57 5.01 -6.74 -12.98
N ARG A 58 5.43 -5.48 -13.11
CA ARG A 58 4.93 -4.53 -14.10
C ARG A 58 5.51 -4.85 -15.49
N ALA A 59 4.64 -5.19 -16.43
CA ALA A 59 4.90 -5.15 -17.86
C ALA A 59 4.48 -3.79 -18.43
N LYS A 60 4.76 -3.53 -19.71
CA LYS A 60 4.36 -2.30 -20.41
C LYS A 60 2.92 -1.84 -20.08
N ASP A 61 1.95 -2.71 -20.34
CA ASP A 61 0.51 -2.37 -20.23
C ASP A 61 -0.26 -3.27 -19.26
N SER A 62 0.43 -4.09 -18.46
CA SER A 62 -0.22 -5.02 -17.53
C SER A 62 0.68 -5.35 -16.34
N VAL A 63 0.13 -6.06 -15.35
CA VAL A 63 0.89 -6.63 -14.24
C VAL A 63 0.67 -8.14 -14.26
N LYS A 64 1.76 -8.91 -14.17
CA LYS A 64 1.72 -10.36 -14.05
C LYS A 64 2.08 -10.76 -12.63
N HIS A 65 1.50 -11.86 -12.17
CA HIS A 65 1.72 -12.40 -10.83
C HIS A 65 2.32 -13.79 -10.96
N PHE A 66 3.45 -14.01 -10.31
CA PHE A 66 4.13 -15.30 -10.30
C PHE A 66 4.11 -15.88 -8.90
N HIS A 67 3.81 -17.17 -8.80
CA HIS A 67 3.79 -17.85 -7.52
C HIS A 67 5.22 -18.04 -6.99
N VAL A 68 5.40 -17.74 -5.71
CA VAL A 68 6.62 -17.98 -4.94
C VAL A 68 6.22 -18.79 -3.72
N THR A 69 6.89 -19.90 -3.46
CA THR A 69 6.62 -20.72 -2.27
C THR A 69 7.85 -20.76 -1.39
N ARG A 70 7.68 -20.53 -0.08
CA ARG A 70 8.68 -20.86 0.93
C ARG A 70 8.43 -22.28 1.42
N LYS A 71 9.45 -23.11 1.31
CA LYS A 71 9.51 -24.49 1.82
C LYS A 71 10.51 -24.53 2.99
N ASP A 72 10.54 -25.64 3.72
CA ASP A 72 11.46 -25.84 4.85
C ASP A 72 12.95 -25.68 4.47
N ASN A 73 13.28 -25.91 3.19
CA ASN A 73 14.65 -25.88 2.68
C ASN A 73 14.90 -24.70 1.70
N GLY A 74 14.12 -23.63 1.79
CA GLY A 74 14.35 -22.39 1.04
C GLY A 74 13.15 -21.90 0.22
N TYR A 75 13.41 -21.24 -0.91
CA TYR A 75 12.42 -20.57 -1.75
C TYR A 75 12.31 -21.22 -3.12
N SER A 76 11.09 -21.38 -3.63
CA SER A 76 10.80 -21.91 -4.97
C SER A 76 10.14 -20.86 -5.84
N PHE A 77 10.64 -20.67 -7.06
CA PHE A 77 10.09 -19.74 -8.03
C PHE A 77 10.29 -20.26 -9.47
N GLY A 78 9.18 -20.49 -10.15
CA GLY A 78 9.19 -21.18 -11.45
C GLY A 78 9.76 -22.59 -11.32
N PHE A 79 10.78 -22.90 -12.11
CA PHE A 79 11.50 -24.19 -12.07
C PHE A 79 12.76 -24.16 -11.19
N ASN A 80 13.05 -23.02 -10.55
CA ASN A 80 14.26 -22.84 -9.76
C ASN A 80 13.95 -22.93 -8.26
N GLU A 81 14.88 -23.53 -7.53
CA GLU A 81 14.87 -23.60 -6.07
C GLU A 81 16.11 -22.89 -5.53
N TYR A 82 15.92 -22.13 -4.46
CA TYR A 82 16.95 -21.30 -3.83
C TYR A 82 17.07 -21.71 -2.36
N PRO A 83 18.24 -22.16 -1.90
CA PRO A 83 18.39 -22.68 -0.55
C PRO A 83 18.26 -21.61 0.54
N THR A 84 18.48 -20.33 0.20
CA THR A 84 18.37 -19.20 1.14
C THR A 84 17.70 -18.00 0.49
N LEU A 85 17.17 -17.09 1.32
CA LEU A 85 16.64 -15.81 0.87
C LEU A 85 17.70 -15.01 0.08
N GLN A 86 18.96 -15.05 0.49
CA GLN A 86 20.05 -14.36 -0.20
C GLN A 86 20.20 -14.86 -1.66
N HIS A 87 20.18 -16.18 -1.88
CA HIS A 87 20.25 -16.74 -3.24
C HIS A 87 19.03 -16.36 -4.08
N PHE A 88 17.85 -16.34 -3.47
CA PHE A 88 16.61 -15.88 -4.11
C PHE A 88 16.75 -14.41 -4.54
N VAL A 89 17.21 -13.51 -3.67
CA VAL A 89 17.37 -12.07 -3.98
C VAL A 89 18.44 -11.83 -5.04
N ILE A 90 19.59 -12.52 -4.97
CA ILE A 90 20.67 -12.41 -5.97
C ILE A 90 20.15 -12.79 -7.35
N HIS A 91 19.27 -13.80 -7.45
CA HIS A 91 18.65 -14.14 -8.71
C HIS A 91 17.88 -12.96 -9.31
N PHE A 92 17.05 -12.25 -8.54
CA PHE A 92 16.33 -11.06 -9.02
C PHE A 92 17.26 -9.91 -9.39
N ALA A 93 18.34 -9.70 -8.65
CA ALA A 93 19.33 -8.66 -8.93
C ALA A 93 20.02 -8.86 -10.29
N ASN A 94 20.11 -10.10 -10.77
CA ASN A 94 20.70 -10.44 -12.07
C ASN A 94 19.72 -10.33 -13.25
N GLN A 95 18.60 -9.61 -13.08
CA GLN A 95 17.61 -9.32 -14.12
C GLN A 95 17.11 -10.56 -14.90
N PRO A 96 16.51 -11.54 -14.21
CA PRO A 96 16.08 -12.77 -14.86
C PRO A 96 14.90 -12.51 -15.80
N LEU A 97 14.87 -13.30 -16.88
CA LEU A 97 13.81 -13.26 -17.89
C LEU A 97 12.66 -14.18 -17.48
N LEU A 98 11.48 -13.62 -17.32
CA LEU A 98 10.27 -14.38 -17.04
C LEU A 98 9.44 -14.51 -18.31
N GLY A 99 9.12 -15.75 -18.68
CA GLY A 99 8.18 -16.04 -19.75
C GLY A 99 6.74 -15.84 -19.27
N SER A 100 5.98 -14.99 -19.96
CA SER A 100 4.52 -15.00 -19.88
C SER A 100 3.95 -16.10 -20.78
N ASP A 101 2.76 -16.58 -20.43
CA ASP A 101 1.85 -17.38 -21.28
C ASP A 101 1.70 -16.86 -22.73
N ALA A 102 1.81 -15.55 -22.94
CA ALA A 102 1.75 -14.90 -24.25
C ALA A 102 3.11 -14.86 -25.02
N GLY A 103 4.15 -15.54 -24.55
CA GLY A 103 5.49 -15.55 -25.18
C GLY A 103 6.27 -14.24 -25.04
N THR A 104 5.73 -13.26 -24.30
CA THR A 104 6.44 -12.02 -23.97
C THR A 104 7.39 -12.27 -22.81
N LEU A 105 8.66 -11.92 -22.99
CA LEU A 105 9.67 -11.97 -21.95
C LEU A 105 9.62 -10.70 -21.11
N MET A 106 9.62 -10.85 -19.79
CA MET A 106 9.68 -9.74 -18.85
C MET A 106 11.01 -9.75 -18.11
N VAL A 107 11.64 -8.59 -18.03
CA VAL A 107 12.87 -8.38 -17.27
C VAL A 107 12.49 -7.75 -15.93
N LEU A 108 12.92 -8.36 -14.83
CA LEU A 108 12.86 -7.74 -13.51
C LEU A 108 13.96 -6.67 -13.43
N LYS A 109 13.57 -5.40 -13.39
CA LYS A 109 14.53 -4.27 -13.46
C LYS A 109 14.74 -3.60 -12.12
N SER A 110 13.66 -3.28 -11.40
CA SER A 110 13.74 -2.47 -10.18
C SER A 110 12.75 -2.94 -9.10
N PRO A 111 13.22 -3.19 -7.87
CA PRO A 111 12.33 -3.47 -6.76
C PRO A 111 11.48 -2.23 -6.42
N TYR A 112 10.19 -2.43 -6.21
CA TYR A 112 9.25 -1.37 -5.84
C TYR A 112 9.13 -1.31 -4.31
N PRO A 113 9.60 -0.22 -3.69
CA PRO A 113 9.74 -0.16 -2.24
C PRO A 113 8.38 -0.20 -1.53
N TRP A 114 8.32 -0.83 -0.37
CA TRP A 114 7.11 -0.86 0.47
C TRP A 114 6.87 0.49 1.16
N ARG A 115 7.94 1.23 1.47
CA ARG A 115 7.88 2.63 1.88
C ARG A 115 8.01 3.51 0.65
N VAL A 116 6.88 3.93 0.10
CA VAL A 116 6.84 4.98 -0.91
C VAL A 116 6.64 6.30 -0.18
N GLU A 117 7.62 7.20 -0.26
CA GLU A 117 7.48 8.58 0.23
C GLU A 117 6.25 9.20 -0.43
N GLU A 118 5.34 9.77 0.38
CA GLU A 118 4.17 10.45 -0.17
C GLU A 118 4.65 11.59 -1.08
N PRO A 119 4.19 11.67 -2.34
CA PRO A 119 4.57 12.75 -3.24
C PRO A 119 4.29 14.09 -2.57
N SER A 120 5.29 14.98 -2.52
CA SER A 120 5.17 16.33 -1.93
C SER A 120 4.14 17.23 -2.63
N ILE A 121 3.60 16.77 -3.76
CA ILE A 121 2.54 17.41 -4.55
C ILE A 121 1.13 17.23 -3.98
N TYR A 122 0.94 16.47 -2.89
CA TYR A 122 -0.31 16.58 -2.14
C TYR A 122 -0.44 18.02 -1.67
N GLU A 123 -1.40 18.75 -2.26
CA GLU A 123 -1.71 20.10 -1.84
C GLU A 123 -1.90 20.10 -0.34
N SER A 124 -1.12 20.93 0.35
CA SER A 124 -1.05 20.96 1.80
C SER A 124 -2.47 20.99 2.37
N VAL A 125 -2.88 19.90 3.03
CA VAL A 125 -4.13 19.91 3.80
C VAL A 125 -3.93 20.99 4.85
N ARG A 126 -4.61 22.14 4.69
CA ARG A 126 -4.52 23.25 5.64
C ARG A 126 -4.92 22.71 7.02
N VAL A 127 -3.94 22.46 7.87
CA VAL A 127 -4.15 22.05 9.25
C VAL A 127 -4.61 23.30 10.00
N HIS A 128 -5.89 23.37 10.35
CA HIS A 128 -6.41 24.58 10.99
C HIS A 128 -5.93 24.77 12.43
N THR A 129 -5.46 23.75 13.17
CA THR A 129 -4.78 23.92 14.48
C THR A 129 -4.10 22.61 14.95
N ALA A 130 -2.95 22.70 15.64
CA ALA A 130 -2.34 21.60 16.39
C ALA A 130 -2.82 21.62 17.86
N VAL A 131 -3.23 20.46 18.41
CA VAL A 131 -3.65 20.32 19.82
C VAL A 131 -2.42 20.41 20.73
N LYS A 132 -2.32 21.46 21.55
CA LYS A 132 -1.45 21.43 22.75
C LYS A 132 -2.15 20.58 23.81
N THR A 133 -1.50 19.53 24.30
CA THR A 133 -1.97 18.71 25.41
C THR A 133 -2.05 19.54 26.70
N GLY A 134 -3.17 19.45 27.43
CA GLY A 134 -3.35 20.09 28.74
C GLY A 134 -4.62 20.94 28.93
N ARG A 135 -5.57 20.96 27.98
CA ARG A 135 -6.87 21.64 28.15
C ARG A 135 -7.97 20.64 28.51
N THR A 136 -8.84 21.05 29.42
CA THR A 136 -9.97 20.26 29.94
C THR A 136 -11.25 20.57 29.16
N GLU A 137 -12.30 19.77 29.35
CA GLU A 137 -13.62 19.99 28.71
C GLU A 137 -14.22 21.37 29.02
N ASN A 138 -13.84 21.98 30.14
CA ASN A 138 -14.28 23.32 30.56
C ASN A 138 -13.63 24.45 29.74
N ASP A 139 -12.57 24.16 28.98
CA ASP A 139 -11.88 25.13 28.09
C ASP A 139 -12.49 25.16 26.67
N LEU A 140 -13.57 24.41 26.43
CA LEU A 140 -14.26 24.37 25.15
C LEU A 140 -15.20 25.58 25.01
N VAL A 141 -14.77 26.61 24.26
CA VAL A 141 -15.67 27.71 23.89
C VAL A 141 -16.74 27.16 22.93
N PRO A 142 -18.05 27.39 23.16
CA PRO A 142 -19.12 26.88 22.28
C PRO A 142 -19.00 27.33 20.81
N THR A 143 -18.35 28.47 20.61
CA THR A 143 -18.09 29.09 19.29
C THR A 143 -16.66 28.83 18.80
N ALA A 144 -15.87 27.98 19.46
CA ALA A 144 -14.54 27.62 18.98
C ALA A 144 -14.65 26.91 17.62
N PRO A 145 -13.82 27.29 16.62
CA PRO A 145 -13.72 26.53 15.38
C PRO A 145 -13.50 25.06 15.69
N SER A 146 -14.30 24.17 15.09
CA SER A 146 -14.22 22.74 15.34
C SER A 146 -12.79 22.24 15.14
N LEU A 147 -12.19 21.81 16.25
CA LEU A 147 -10.87 21.18 16.33
C LEU A 147 -10.70 20.20 15.16
N GLY A 148 -9.77 20.51 14.25
CA GLY A 148 -9.38 19.60 13.15
C GLY A 148 -10.44 19.39 12.07
N THR A 149 -10.85 20.45 11.38
CA THR A 149 -11.59 20.31 10.13
C THR A 149 -10.62 20.06 8.97
N LYS A 150 -10.69 18.91 8.31
CA LYS A 150 -10.01 18.66 7.02
C LYS A 150 -11.06 18.59 5.92
N GLU A 151 -10.86 19.33 4.84
CA GLU A 151 -11.75 19.30 3.68
C GLU A 151 -10.93 19.25 2.38
N GLY A 152 -11.51 18.70 1.32
CA GLY A 152 -10.84 18.60 0.03
C GLY A 152 -11.56 17.67 -0.94
N TYR A 153 -11.01 17.51 -2.14
CA TYR A 153 -11.48 16.50 -3.07
C TYR A 153 -10.80 15.15 -2.79
N LEU A 154 -11.59 14.08 -2.76
CA LEU A 154 -11.14 12.70 -2.64
C LEU A 154 -11.94 11.81 -3.59
N THR A 155 -11.29 10.81 -4.17
CA THR A 155 -11.98 9.75 -4.92
C THR A 155 -12.39 8.64 -3.95
N LYS A 156 -13.70 8.37 -3.84
CA LYS A 156 -14.23 7.26 -3.02
C LYS A 156 -14.95 6.23 -3.87
N GLN A 157 -14.94 4.99 -3.41
CA GLN A 157 -15.79 3.93 -3.94
C GLN A 157 -17.21 4.05 -3.37
N GLY A 158 -18.23 3.88 -4.22
CA GLY A 158 -19.62 3.82 -3.79
C GLY A 158 -19.91 2.58 -2.93
N ALA A 159 -20.77 2.75 -1.92
CA ALA A 159 -21.11 1.66 -0.99
C ALA A 159 -21.93 0.56 -1.70
N PHE A 160 -22.93 0.99 -2.50
CA PHE A 160 -23.85 0.11 -3.23
C PHE A 160 -23.37 -0.17 -4.66
N VAL A 161 -23.19 0.90 -5.44
CA VAL A 161 -22.60 0.80 -6.77
C VAL A 161 -21.09 1.00 -6.62
N LYS A 162 -20.30 -0.04 -6.92
CA LYS A 162 -18.84 -0.05 -6.79
C LYS A 162 -18.16 0.76 -7.92
N ASN A 163 -18.51 2.04 -8.05
CA ASN A 163 -17.82 2.99 -8.91
C ASN A 163 -16.97 3.96 -8.08
N TRP A 164 -15.85 4.40 -8.65
CA TRP A 164 -15.01 5.43 -8.06
C TRP A 164 -15.50 6.79 -8.53
N LYS A 165 -15.79 7.69 -7.59
CA LYS A 165 -16.23 9.06 -7.91
C LYS A 165 -15.53 10.07 -7.02
N GLN A 166 -15.09 11.17 -7.62
CA GLN A 166 -14.59 12.33 -6.89
C GLN A 166 -15.73 12.96 -6.09
N ARG A 167 -15.45 13.27 -4.82
CA ARG A 167 -16.37 13.91 -3.87
C ARG A 167 -15.60 14.95 -3.07
N TRP A 168 -16.28 16.02 -2.73
CA TRP A 168 -15.79 16.91 -1.69
C TRP A 168 -15.99 16.23 -0.34
N PHE A 169 -14.92 15.99 0.41
CA PHE A 169 -15.01 15.44 1.76
C PHE A 169 -14.88 16.54 2.80
N THR A 170 -15.54 16.35 3.93
CA THR A 170 -15.29 17.13 5.15
C THR A 170 -15.15 16.17 6.32
N LEU A 171 -14.05 16.27 7.04
CA LEU A 171 -13.80 15.56 8.28
C LEU A 171 -13.91 16.56 9.41
N ASN A 172 -14.94 16.41 10.24
CA ASN A 172 -15.17 17.24 11.42
C ASN A 172 -15.18 16.35 12.66
N ARG A 173 -14.26 16.57 13.61
CA ARG A 173 -14.08 15.70 14.79
C ARG A 173 -13.80 14.24 14.37
N CYS A 174 -14.82 13.38 14.36
CA CYS A 174 -14.75 11.98 13.91
C CYS A 174 -15.82 11.66 12.83
N GLU A 175 -16.44 12.70 12.27
CA GLU A 175 -17.51 12.58 11.29
C GLU A 175 -16.97 12.90 9.89
N LEU A 176 -17.00 11.90 9.02
CA LEU A 176 -16.59 12.02 7.62
C LEU A 176 -17.82 12.11 6.72
N LYS A 177 -18.00 13.27 6.08
CA LYS A 177 -19.09 13.53 5.12
C LYS A 177 -18.55 13.67 3.71
N TYR A 178 -19.41 13.40 2.73
CA TYR A 178 -19.10 13.48 1.31
C TYR A 178 -20.19 14.26 0.58
N PHE A 179 -19.78 15.17 -0.29
CA PHE A 179 -20.64 16.02 -1.10
C PHE A 179 -20.25 15.91 -2.58
N LYS A 180 -21.19 16.24 -3.46
CA LYS A 180 -20.93 16.21 -4.91
C LYS A 180 -19.88 17.27 -5.29
N ASP A 181 -20.04 18.46 -4.74
CA ASP A 181 -19.22 19.65 -5.02
C ASP A 181 -18.91 20.38 -3.70
N LYS A 182 -17.89 21.25 -3.69
CA LYS A 182 -17.61 22.12 -2.54
C LYS A 182 -18.82 23.02 -2.32
N GLY A 183 -19.48 22.88 -1.18
CA GLY A 183 -20.56 23.80 -0.79
C GLY A 183 -20.00 25.20 -0.66
N VAL A 184 -20.50 26.14 -1.46
CA VAL A 184 -20.24 27.57 -1.27
C VAL A 184 -20.91 27.93 0.06
N ASN A 185 -20.13 28.20 1.11
CA ASN A 185 -20.68 28.78 2.33
C ASN A 185 -21.27 30.14 1.95
N LEU A 186 -22.60 30.23 1.85
CA LEU A 186 -23.31 31.49 1.97
C LEU A 186 -23.02 31.99 3.39
N SER A 187 -22.03 32.87 3.51
CA SER A 187 -21.91 33.74 4.67
C SER A 187 -23.19 34.58 4.72
N LEU A 188 -24.11 34.21 5.61
CA LEU A 188 -25.16 35.13 6.03
C LEU A 188 -24.50 36.21 6.90
N ALA A 189 -24.85 37.45 6.55
CA ALA A 189 -24.39 38.72 7.10
C ALA A 189 -24.60 38.86 8.60
#